data_AF-Q0V8I7-F1
#
_entry.id   AF-Q0V8I7-F1
#
_cell.length_a   1.000
_cell.length_b   1.000
_cell.length_c   1.000
_cell.angle_alpha   90.00
_cell.angle_beta   90.00
_cell.angle_gamma   90.00
#
_symmetry.space_group_name_H-M   'P 1'
#
loop_
_entity.id
_entity.type
_entity.pdbx_description
1 polymer ?
#
loop_
_entity_poly.entity_id
_entity_poly.type
_entity_poly.pdbx_seq_one_letter_code
_entity_poly.pdbx_strand_id
1 'polypeptide(L)'
;FSKSMVLDVYSDYVNNFTNAMSIIKKACLTKPAFLEFLKRRQVCSPDRVTLYGLMVKPIQRFPQFILLLQDMLKNTPRGHPDRLSLQLALTELETLAEKLNEQKRLADQVAEIQQLTKSVSDRSSLNKLLTSGQRQLLLCETLTETVYGDRGQLIKSKERRVFLLNDMLVCANINFKPANHRGQLEISSLAPLGPKYVVKWSTALPQVQVVEVGQEGGPYDKDNALILRSIYYLGIGPTLNILGALNLTNKIVFVVSFVGNRGTFIRGYKAMVMDMEFLYHVGYILTSVLGLFAHELFYSILLFDLIYREETLFNVIKSVTRNGRSILLTALLALILVYLFSIVGFLFLKDDFILEVDRLPGNHSRANPLGMPHGAATFVNTCSGDNVDCVSGVSVPEVLAEDEEPDSTERACDTLLMCIVTVMNHGLRNGGGVGDILRKPSKDESLFPARVVYDLLFFFIVIIIVLNLIFGVIIDTFADLRSEKQKKEEILKTTCFICGLERDKFDNKTVSFEEHIKFEHNMWNYLYFIVLVRVKNKTDYTGPESYVAQMIKNKNLDWFPRMRAMSLVSSEGEGEQNEIRILQDKLCATMKLVSHLTAQLSELKEQMTEQRKRRQRLGFVDVQNCMSR
;
A
#
# COMPACT_ATOMS: atom_id res chain seq x y z
N PHE A 1 48.40 -5.53 6.27
CA PHE A 1 47.48 -6.55 5.73
C PHE A 1 46.50 -5.87 4.79
N SER A 2 46.30 -6.36 3.57
CA SER A 2 45.25 -5.84 2.70
C SER A 2 43.87 -6.29 3.20
N LYS A 3 42.82 -5.53 2.88
CA LYS A 3 41.43 -5.90 3.22
C LYS A 3 41.06 -7.28 2.68
N SER A 4 41.53 -7.64 1.48
CA SER A 4 41.33 -8.96 0.88
C SER A 4 42.00 -10.09 1.68
N MET A 5 43.26 -9.91 2.07
CA MET A 5 44.01 -10.91 2.82
C MET A 5 43.38 -11.20 4.19
N VAL A 6 42.87 -10.17 4.89
CA VAL A 6 42.18 -10.36 6.17
C VAL A 6 40.90 -11.17 5.97
N LEU A 7 40.15 -10.87 4.89
CA LEU A 7 38.90 -11.52 4.58
C LEU A 7 39.10 -13.00 4.22
N ASP A 8 40.08 -13.32 3.37
CA ASP A 8 40.38 -14.69 2.96
C ASP A 8 40.84 -15.56 4.14
N VAL A 9 41.82 -15.09 4.92
CA VAL A 9 42.36 -15.83 6.07
C VAL A 9 41.32 -16.05 7.17
N TYR A 10 40.49 -15.03 7.42
CA TYR A 10 39.48 -15.10 8.47
C TYR A 10 38.31 -16.01 8.05
N SER A 11 37.89 -15.94 6.78
CA SER A 11 36.89 -16.86 6.23
C SER A 11 37.36 -18.30 6.25
N ASP A 12 38.60 -18.59 5.86
CA ASP A 12 39.16 -19.95 5.94
C ASP A 12 39.16 -20.50 7.37
N TYR A 13 39.51 -19.66 8.35
CA TYR A 13 39.47 -20.04 9.76
C TYR A 13 38.04 -20.33 10.23
N VAL A 14 37.09 -19.44 9.93
CA VAL A 14 35.68 -19.56 10.33
C VAL A 14 35.04 -20.79 9.68
N ASN A 15 35.29 -21.03 8.40
CA ASN A 15 34.76 -22.16 7.64
C ASN A 15 35.33 -23.50 8.14
N ASN A 16 36.60 -23.54 8.54
CA ASN A 16 37.24 -24.75 9.06
C ASN A 16 36.99 -25.00 10.55
N PHE A 17 36.49 -24.02 11.31
CA PHE A 17 36.32 -24.11 12.76
C PHE A 17 35.54 -25.35 13.21
N THR A 18 34.41 -25.63 12.55
CA THR A 18 33.54 -26.78 12.87
C THR A 18 34.27 -28.11 12.63
N ASN A 19 35.03 -28.21 11.53
CA ASN A 19 35.79 -29.41 11.19
C ASN A 19 36.98 -29.61 12.15
N ALA A 20 37.75 -28.55 12.42
CA ALA A 20 38.82 -28.56 13.40
C ALA A 20 38.32 -29.01 14.79
N MET A 21 37.15 -28.52 15.20
CA MET A 21 36.54 -28.92 16.48
C MET A 21 36.14 -30.40 16.50
N SER A 22 35.57 -30.90 15.41
CA SER A 22 35.25 -32.33 15.26
C SER A 22 36.50 -33.21 15.35
N ILE A 23 37.61 -32.79 14.74
CA ILE A 23 38.90 -33.51 14.80
C ILE A 23 39.45 -33.51 16.23
N ILE A 24 39.44 -32.36 16.91
CA ILE A 24 39.90 -32.24 18.30
C ILE A 24 39.05 -33.13 19.21
N LYS A 25 37.72 -33.12 19.05
CA LYS A 25 36.81 -33.98 19.79
C LYS A 25 37.13 -35.46 19.56
N LYS A 26 37.34 -35.87 18.31
CA LYS A 26 37.75 -37.24 17.97
C LYS A 26 39.11 -37.60 18.60
N ALA A 27 40.06 -36.68 18.59
CA ALA A 27 41.37 -36.87 19.22
C ALA A 27 41.26 -37.04 20.75
N CYS A 28 40.44 -36.24 21.43
CA CYS A 28 40.16 -36.38 22.86
C CYS A 28 39.53 -37.73 23.21
N LEU A 29 38.64 -38.24 22.35
CA LEU A 29 38.00 -39.55 22.53
C LEU A 29 38.96 -40.73 22.27
N THR A 30 39.86 -40.58 21.32
CA THR A 30 40.75 -41.68 20.87
C THR A 30 42.10 -41.70 21.59
N LYS A 31 42.52 -40.58 22.20
CA LYS A 31 43.83 -40.43 22.85
C LYS A 31 43.67 -39.80 24.25
N PRO A 32 43.57 -40.61 25.32
CA PRO A 32 43.35 -40.09 26.68
C PRO A 32 44.48 -39.18 27.18
N ALA A 33 45.73 -39.45 26.81
CA ALA A 33 46.88 -38.59 27.14
C ALA A 33 46.75 -37.15 26.58
N PHE A 34 46.10 -36.99 25.43
CA PHE A 34 45.86 -35.67 24.84
C PHE A 34 44.80 -34.88 25.63
N LEU A 35 43.75 -35.54 26.11
CA LEU A 35 42.73 -34.92 26.95
C LEU A 35 43.31 -34.45 28.29
N GLU A 36 44.17 -35.26 28.91
CA GLU A 36 44.84 -34.90 30.17
C GLU A 36 45.82 -33.73 29.99
N PHE A 37 46.56 -33.71 28.88
CA PHE A 37 47.40 -32.57 28.50
C PHE A 37 46.59 -31.26 28.41
N LEU A 38 45.42 -31.28 27.77
CA LEU A 38 44.57 -30.10 27.64
C LEU A 38 44.04 -29.61 29.00
N LYS A 39 43.59 -30.53 29.86
CA LYS A 39 43.14 -30.20 31.22
C LYS A 39 44.25 -29.58 32.06
N ARG A 40 45.45 -30.16 32.03
CA ARG A 40 46.62 -29.64 32.76
C ARG A 40 47.00 -28.24 32.28
N ARG A 41 47.03 -28.03 30.97
CA ARG A 41 47.34 -26.72 30.37
C ARG A 41 46.29 -25.66 30.70
N GLN A 42 45.01 -26.01 30.75
CA GLN A 42 43.95 -25.10 31.16
C GLN A 42 44.15 -24.62 32.61
N VAL A 43 44.42 -25.53 33.55
CA VAL A 43 44.62 -25.20 34.97
C VAL A 43 45.87 -24.36 35.18
N CYS A 44 46.95 -24.62 34.43
CA CYS A 44 48.18 -23.84 34.50
C CYS A 44 48.12 -22.50 33.77
N SER A 45 47.08 -22.23 32.97
CA SER A 45 46.93 -20.95 32.26
C SER A 45 46.34 -19.87 33.16
N PRO A 46 46.82 -18.62 33.08
CA PRO A 46 46.32 -17.53 33.93
C PRO A 46 44.82 -17.25 33.72
N ASP A 47 44.35 -17.37 32.48
CA ASP A 47 42.96 -17.09 32.11
C ASP A 47 42.01 -18.29 32.29
N ARG A 48 42.56 -19.48 32.58
CA ARG A 48 41.83 -20.77 32.70
C ARG A 48 40.91 -21.12 31.51
N VAL A 49 41.19 -20.57 30.33
CA VAL A 49 40.38 -20.75 29.12
C VAL A 49 40.65 -22.11 28.48
N THR A 50 39.61 -22.80 28.04
CA THR A 50 39.72 -24.06 27.30
C THR A 50 40.32 -23.83 25.90
N LEU A 51 40.90 -24.87 25.28
CA LEU A 51 41.31 -24.78 23.87
C LEU A 51 40.15 -24.34 22.96
N TYR A 52 38.92 -24.79 23.26
CA TYR A 52 37.70 -24.31 22.61
C TYR A 52 37.54 -22.79 22.76
N GLY A 53 37.61 -22.28 23.99
CA GLY A 53 37.48 -20.84 24.24
C GLY A 53 38.57 -20.02 23.53
N LEU A 54 39.79 -20.56 23.41
CA LEU A 54 40.87 -19.91 22.65
C LEU A 54 40.60 -19.88 21.14
N MET A 55 40.05 -20.96 20.58
CA MET A 55 39.69 -21.03 19.15
C MET A 55 38.48 -20.17 18.79
N VAL A 56 37.61 -19.86 19.75
CA VAL A 56 36.45 -18.97 19.53
C VAL A 56 36.87 -17.49 19.51
N LYS A 57 37.96 -17.10 20.20
CA LYS A 57 38.41 -15.70 20.29
C LYS A 57 38.59 -15.02 18.93
N PRO A 58 39.24 -15.64 17.91
CA PRO A 58 39.31 -15.05 16.58
C PRO A 58 37.93 -14.71 16.02
N ILE A 59 36.95 -15.62 16.08
CA ILE A 59 35.59 -15.47 15.55
C ILE A 59 34.84 -14.31 16.25
N GLN A 60 35.01 -14.16 17.55
CA GLN A 60 34.36 -13.11 18.36
C GLN A 60 34.96 -11.71 18.17
N ARG A 61 36.16 -11.62 17.57
CA ARG A 61 36.94 -10.37 17.55
C ARG A 61 36.32 -9.30 16.65
N PHE A 62 35.75 -9.68 15.50
CA PHE A 62 35.06 -8.74 14.61
C PHE A 62 33.81 -8.11 15.25
N PRO A 63 32.86 -8.89 15.81
CA PRO A 63 31.72 -8.33 16.55
C PRO A 63 32.14 -7.42 17.71
N GLN A 64 33.21 -7.76 18.43
CA GLN A 64 33.72 -6.93 19.53
C GLN A 64 34.22 -5.55 19.05
N PHE A 65 34.88 -5.46 17.90
CA PHE A 65 35.30 -4.17 17.35
C PHE A 65 34.11 -3.30 16.90
N ILE A 66 33.07 -3.92 16.33
CA ILE A 66 31.83 -3.20 15.97
C ILE A 66 31.18 -2.62 17.23
N LEU A 67 31.00 -3.44 18.28
CA LEU A 67 30.42 -2.98 19.55
C LEU A 67 31.25 -1.87 20.20
N LEU A 68 32.58 -2.00 20.16
CA LEU A 68 33.49 -0.97 20.68
C LEU A 68 33.32 0.35 19.92
N LEU A 69 33.29 0.33 18.58
CA LEU A 69 33.11 1.53 17.78
C LEU A 69 31.73 2.16 17.91
N GLN A 70 30.68 1.34 18.04
CA GLN A 70 29.32 1.81 18.34
C GLN A 70 29.27 2.53 19.69
N ASP A 71 29.92 1.98 20.72
CA ASP A 71 29.98 2.61 22.04
C ASP A 71 30.83 3.89 22.03
N MET A 72 31.98 3.90 21.34
CA MET A 72 32.79 5.11 21.14
C MET A 72 32.01 6.20 20.41
N LEU A 73 31.29 5.86 19.33
CA LEU A 73 30.48 6.80 18.56
C LEU A 73 29.29 7.35 19.37
N LYS A 74 28.69 6.51 20.24
CA LYS A 74 27.61 6.93 21.14
C LYS A 74 28.09 7.97 22.16
N ASN A 75 29.32 7.82 22.65
CA ASN A 75 29.93 8.71 23.65
C ASN A 75 30.68 9.92 23.04
N THR A 76 30.75 10.04 21.71
CA THR A 76 31.44 11.15 21.03
C THR A 76 30.46 12.27 20.64
N PRO A 77 30.65 13.55 21.05
CA PRO A 77 29.74 14.65 20.71
C PRO A 77 29.63 14.95 19.20
N ARG A 78 28.50 15.53 18.75
CA ARG A 78 28.21 15.80 17.32
C ARG A 78 29.21 16.72 16.60
N GLY A 79 29.97 17.55 17.33
CA GLY A 79 31.00 18.45 16.79
C GLY A 79 32.44 17.97 16.95
N HIS A 80 32.67 16.75 17.43
CA HIS A 80 34.01 16.22 17.67
C HIS A 80 34.74 15.88 16.34
N PRO A 81 36.02 16.25 16.15
CA PRO A 81 36.75 16.04 14.90
C PRO A 81 36.82 14.56 14.48
N ASP A 82 36.93 13.64 15.45
CA ASP A 82 37.05 12.20 15.16
C ASP A 82 35.71 11.49 14.92
N ARG A 83 34.57 12.17 15.07
CA ARG A 83 33.25 11.52 14.96
C ARG A 83 33.01 10.96 13.55
N LEU A 84 33.40 11.70 12.51
CA LEU A 84 33.28 11.24 11.13
C LEU A 84 34.18 10.02 10.87
N SER A 85 35.42 10.06 11.36
CA SER A 85 36.38 8.96 11.25
C SER A 85 35.87 7.69 11.95
N LEU A 86 35.24 7.82 13.13
CA LEU A 86 34.61 6.70 13.84
C LEU A 86 33.42 6.12 13.06
N GLN A 87 32.59 6.97 12.47
CA GLN A 87 31.44 6.53 11.66
C GLN A 87 31.88 5.80 10.38
N LEU A 88 32.92 6.29 9.71
CA LEU A 88 33.52 5.61 8.55
C LEU A 88 34.14 4.26 8.95
N ALA A 89 34.90 4.21 10.04
CA ALA A 89 35.49 2.97 10.54
C ALA A 89 34.43 1.93 10.95
N LEU A 90 33.34 2.36 11.58
CA LEU A 90 32.21 1.49 11.92
C LEU A 90 31.57 0.91 10.66
N THR A 91 31.26 1.77 9.68
CA THR A 91 30.66 1.37 8.40
C THR A 91 31.55 0.38 7.66
N GLU A 92 32.88 0.59 7.64
CA GLU A 92 33.82 -0.34 7.02
C GLU A 92 33.84 -1.72 7.70
N LEU A 93 33.80 -1.77 9.04
CA LEU A 93 33.79 -3.02 9.79
C LEU A 93 32.46 -3.77 9.69
N GLU A 94 31.33 -3.06 9.69
CA GLU A 94 30.01 -3.64 9.45
C GLU A 94 29.94 -4.25 8.04
N THR A 95 30.40 -3.52 7.03
CA THR A 95 30.48 -4.03 5.64
C THR A 95 31.38 -5.27 5.52
N LEU A 96 32.52 -5.30 6.23
CA LEU A 96 33.39 -6.47 6.26
C LEU A 96 32.75 -7.66 6.97
N ALA A 97 32.03 -7.42 8.07
CA ALA A 97 31.31 -8.48 8.80
C ALA A 97 30.19 -9.09 7.96
N GLU A 98 29.46 -8.27 7.19
CA GLU A 98 28.47 -8.75 6.23
C GLU A 98 29.12 -9.63 5.15
N LYS A 99 30.25 -9.20 4.56
CA LYS A 99 30.97 -10.01 3.57
C LYS A 99 31.49 -11.33 4.13
N LEU A 100 32.01 -11.34 5.36
CA LEU A 100 32.44 -12.56 6.04
C LEU A 100 31.27 -13.51 6.32
N ASN A 101 30.13 -12.96 6.76
CA ASN A 101 28.93 -13.76 7.00
C ASN A 101 28.37 -14.36 5.70
N GLU A 102 28.42 -13.59 4.61
CA GLU A 102 28.03 -14.06 3.27
C GLU A 102 28.96 -15.16 2.76
N GLN A 103 30.28 -15.02 2.90
CA GLN A 103 31.23 -16.07 2.53
C GLN A 103 31.04 -17.35 3.34
N LYS A 104 30.75 -17.24 4.63
CA LYS A 104 30.40 -18.39 5.47
C LYS A 104 29.10 -19.06 4.98
N ARG A 105 28.07 -18.26 4.68
CA ARG A 105 26.80 -18.76 4.14
C ARG A 105 27.02 -19.56 2.84
N LEU A 106 27.83 -19.04 1.93
CA LEU A 106 28.20 -19.72 0.69
C LEU A 106 28.99 -21.01 0.95
N ALA A 107 29.96 -20.99 1.88
CA ALA A 107 30.73 -22.17 2.25
C ALA A 107 29.85 -23.28 2.88
N ASP A 108 28.93 -22.90 3.76
CA ASP A 108 27.96 -23.81 4.37
C ASP A 108 27.02 -24.40 3.31
N GLN A 109 26.50 -23.59 2.38
CA GLN A 109 25.67 -24.05 1.26
C GLN A 109 26.42 -25.04 0.35
N VAL A 110 27.67 -24.75 0.00
CA VAL A 110 28.53 -25.65 -0.79
C VAL A 110 28.75 -26.97 -0.04
N ALA A 111 28.99 -26.92 1.27
CA ALA A 111 29.13 -28.11 2.10
C ALA A 111 27.83 -28.95 2.15
N GLU A 112 26.66 -28.33 2.24
CA GLU A 112 25.36 -29.02 2.22
C GLU A 112 25.10 -29.73 0.88
N ILE A 113 25.38 -29.06 -0.25
CA ILE A 113 25.26 -29.65 -1.59
C ILE A 113 26.20 -30.83 -1.76
N GLN A 114 27.45 -30.71 -1.31
CA GLN A 114 28.41 -31.82 -1.35
C GLN A 114 27.94 -33.02 -0.52
N GLN A 115 27.19 -32.80 0.56
CA GLN A 115 26.58 -33.88 1.34
C GLN A 115 25.37 -34.49 0.65
N LEU A 116 24.49 -33.67 0.06
CA LEU A 116 23.34 -34.12 -0.74
C LEU A 116 23.81 -35.01 -1.90
N THR A 117 24.90 -34.63 -2.56
CA THR A 117 25.40 -35.37 -3.71
C THR A 117 26.07 -36.69 -3.33
N LYS A 118 26.49 -36.85 -2.06
CA LYS A 118 26.99 -38.12 -1.52
C LYS A 118 25.86 -39.11 -1.19
N SER A 119 24.60 -38.67 -1.07
CA SER A 119 23.46 -39.52 -0.71
C SER A 119 22.60 -39.98 -1.88
N VAL A 120 22.80 -39.41 -3.08
CA VAL A 120 22.14 -39.86 -4.32
C VAL A 120 22.82 -41.12 -4.84
N SER A 121 22.04 -42.17 -5.07
CA SER A 121 22.49 -43.48 -5.59
C SER A 121 23.03 -43.39 -7.02
N ASP A 122 22.55 -42.42 -7.82
CA ASP A 122 23.10 -42.10 -9.14
C ASP A 122 24.29 -41.15 -9.02
N ARG A 123 25.48 -41.73 -8.86
CA ARG A 123 26.72 -41.02 -8.59
C ARG A 123 27.20 -40.07 -9.71
N SER A 124 26.60 -40.09 -10.90
CA SER A 124 27.22 -39.53 -12.13
C SER A 124 26.65 -38.20 -12.64
N SER A 125 25.33 -37.97 -12.58
CA SER A 125 24.71 -36.79 -13.23
C SER A 125 24.70 -35.56 -12.33
N LEU A 126 24.29 -35.70 -11.07
CA LEU A 126 24.17 -34.57 -10.14
C LEU A 126 25.55 -34.05 -9.69
N ASN A 127 26.49 -34.95 -9.39
CA ASN A 127 27.89 -34.59 -9.03
C ASN A 127 28.62 -33.90 -10.18
N LYS A 128 28.50 -34.38 -11.43
CA LYS A 128 29.17 -33.75 -12.57
C LYS A 128 28.64 -32.34 -12.86
N LEU A 129 27.33 -32.15 -12.78
CA LEU A 129 26.69 -30.87 -13.11
C LEU A 129 26.90 -29.79 -12.04
N LEU A 130 27.02 -30.19 -10.76
CA LEU A 130 27.40 -29.29 -9.66
C LEU A 130 28.89 -28.92 -9.70
N THR A 131 29.78 -29.88 -10.02
CA THR A 131 31.23 -29.60 -10.09
C THR A 131 31.62 -28.84 -11.36
N SER A 132 30.81 -28.92 -12.43
CA SER A 132 31.01 -28.22 -13.70
C SER A 132 30.59 -26.74 -13.69
N GLY A 133 30.04 -26.21 -12.58
CA GLY A 133 29.57 -24.82 -12.48
C GLY A 133 28.28 -24.49 -13.27
N GLN A 134 27.65 -25.48 -13.91
CA GLN A 134 26.41 -25.29 -14.69
C GLN A 134 25.16 -25.19 -13.81
N ARG A 135 25.19 -25.74 -12.58
CA ARG A 135 24.08 -25.67 -11.63
C ARG A 135 24.45 -24.86 -10.41
N GLN A 136 23.74 -23.76 -10.20
CA GLN A 136 23.91 -22.87 -9.06
C GLN A 136 22.75 -23.04 -8.09
N LEU A 137 23.04 -23.18 -6.80
CA LEU A 137 22.04 -23.13 -5.75
C LEU A 137 21.62 -21.68 -5.54
N LEU A 138 20.32 -21.42 -5.68
CA LEU A 138 19.71 -20.12 -5.46
C LEU A 138 19.18 -19.99 -4.03
N LEU A 139 18.55 -21.04 -3.50
CA LEU A 139 17.93 -21.02 -2.16
C LEU A 139 18.00 -22.40 -1.49
N CYS A 140 18.20 -22.43 -0.18
CA CYS A 140 18.10 -23.65 0.63
C CYS A 140 17.33 -23.34 1.92
N GLU A 141 16.21 -24.02 2.15
CA GLU A 141 15.32 -23.74 3.28
C GLU A 141 14.73 -25.03 3.86
N THR A 142 14.41 -25.02 5.16
CA THR A 142 13.70 -26.11 5.83
C THR A 142 12.20 -25.81 5.80
N LEU A 143 11.42 -26.64 5.10
CA LEU A 143 9.98 -26.49 4.94
C LEU A 143 9.24 -27.67 5.57
N THR A 144 8.04 -27.42 6.08
CA THR A 144 7.17 -28.46 6.64
C THR A 144 6.27 -29.03 5.55
N GLU A 145 6.51 -30.27 5.15
CA GLU A 145 5.61 -31.00 4.24
C GLU A 145 4.35 -31.39 5.01
N THR A 146 3.21 -30.79 4.62
CA THR A 146 1.87 -31.15 5.12
C THR A 146 1.10 -31.89 4.04
N VAL A 147 0.59 -33.09 4.36
CA VAL A 147 -0.24 -33.91 3.49
C VAL A 147 -1.66 -33.86 4.02
N TYR A 148 -2.59 -33.35 3.23
CA TYR A 148 -4.02 -33.34 3.55
C TYR A 148 -4.72 -34.50 2.86
N GLY A 149 -5.72 -35.10 3.51
CA GLY A 149 -6.60 -36.09 2.90
C GLY A 149 -7.74 -35.45 2.14
N ASP A 150 -8.50 -36.27 1.39
CA ASP A 150 -9.59 -35.82 0.51
C ASP A 150 -10.71 -35.03 1.23
N ARG A 151 -10.77 -35.09 2.57
CA ARG A 151 -11.70 -34.33 3.41
C ARG A 151 -11.07 -33.09 4.08
N GLY A 152 -9.89 -32.65 3.64
CA GLY A 152 -9.15 -31.53 4.23
C GLY A 152 -8.47 -31.83 5.57
N GLN A 153 -8.50 -33.08 6.03
CA GLN A 153 -7.85 -33.49 7.28
C GLN A 153 -6.33 -33.63 7.10
N LEU A 154 -5.53 -33.09 8.02
CA LEU A 154 -4.07 -33.24 8.01
C LEU A 154 -3.68 -34.70 8.29
N ILE A 155 -3.15 -35.40 7.29
CA ILE A 155 -2.69 -36.79 7.39
C ILE A 155 -1.28 -36.87 7.96
N LYS A 156 -0.38 -35.99 7.51
CA LYS A 156 1.05 -36.08 7.86
C LYS A 156 1.71 -34.71 7.81
N SER A 157 2.53 -34.43 8.81
CA SER A 157 3.40 -33.24 8.84
C SER A 157 4.84 -33.69 9.09
N LYS A 158 5.79 -33.32 8.23
CA LYS A 158 7.22 -33.66 8.41
C LYS A 158 8.13 -32.58 7.84
N GLU A 159 9.15 -32.19 8.60
CA GLU A 159 10.18 -31.27 8.13
C GLU A 159 11.03 -31.88 7.01
N ARG A 160 11.26 -31.08 5.97
CA ARG A 160 12.05 -31.38 4.77
C ARG A 160 13.02 -30.25 4.50
N ARG A 161 14.17 -30.58 3.91
CA ARG A 161 15.08 -29.57 3.37
C ARG A 161 14.82 -29.45 1.88
N VAL A 162 14.61 -28.24 1.37
CA VAL A 162 14.38 -27.97 -0.04
C VAL A 162 15.55 -27.16 -0.59
N PHE A 163 16.09 -27.62 -1.72
CA PHE A 163 17.20 -27.00 -2.44
C PHE A 163 16.67 -26.51 -3.79
N LEU A 164 16.72 -25.21 -4.02
CA LEU A 164 16.37 -24.55 -5.28
C LEU A 164 17.64 -24.30 -6.08
N LEU A 165 17.79 -25.02 -7.19
CA LEU A 165 18.84 -24.81 -8.18
C LEU A 165 18.28 -23.96 -9.34
N ASN A 166 19.15 -23.40 -10.16
CA ASN A 166 18.80 -22.63 -11.36
C ASN A 166 17.89 -23.38 -12.37
N ASP A 167 17.93 -24.71 -12.40
CA ASP A 167 17.14 -25.54 -13.33
C ASP A 167 16.20 -26.55 -12.63
N MET A 168 16.32 -26.72 -11.30
CA MET A 168 15.73 -27.86 -10.60
C MET A 168 15.38 -27.55 -9.14
N LEU A 169 14.27 -28.11 -8.65
CA LEU A 169 13.89 -28.13 -7.25
C LEU A 169 14.12 -29.53 -6.67
N VAL A 170 14.84 -29.62 -5.55
CA VAL A 170 15.16 -30.90 -4.88
C VAL A 170 14.64 -30.88 -3.45
N CYS A 171 13.85 -31.89 -3.07
CA CYS A 171 13.38 -32.09 -1.71
C CYS A 171 14.13 -33.25 -1.06
N ALA A 172 14.65 -33.04 0.16
CA ALA A 172 15.39 -34.03 0.92
C ALA A 172 14.82 -34.26 2.32
N ASN A 173 14.96 -35.50 2.78
CA ASN A 173 14.72 -35.90 4.16
C ASN A 173 15.88 -35.43 5.04
N ILE A 174 15.55 -34.86 6.20
CA ILE A 174 16.51 -34.50 7.23
C ILE A 174 16.68 -35.70 8.17
N ASN A 175 17.87 -36.31 8.18
CA ASN A 175 18.21 -37.41 9.06
C ASN A 175 19.26 -36.95 10.09
N PHE A 176 18.86 -36.90 11.36
CA PHE A 176 19.79 -36.78 12.47
C PHE A 176 20.29 -38.17 12.83
N LYS A 177 21.61 -38.42 12.76
CA LYS A 177 22.13 -39.67 13.35
C LYS A 177 21.99 -39.57 14.88
N PRO A 178 21.26 -40.46 15.56
CA PRO A 178 21.33 -40.53 17.00
C PRO A 178 22.76 -40.95 17.38
N ALA A 179 23.39 -40.20 18.29
CA ALA A 179 24.60 -40.66 18.93
C ALA A 179 24.27 -41.96 19.67
N ASN A 180 25.01 -43.04 19.41
CA ASN A 180 24.79 -44.34 20.04
C ASN A 180 24.71 -44.18 21.57
N HIS A 181 23.58 -44.56 22.16
CA HIS A 181 23.39 -44.69 23.59
C HIS A 181 24.14 -45.92 24.11
N ARG A 182 25.45 -45.79 24.39
CA ARG A 182 26.10 -46.55 25.46
C ARG A 182 27.07 -45.63 26.17
N GLY A 183 26.91 -45.56 27.49
CA GLY A 183 27.38 -44.48 28.34
C GLY A 183 28.88 -44.23 28.25
N GLN A 184 29.22 -42.99 27.88
CA GLN A 184 30.38 -42.30 28.40
C GLN A 184 30.13 -40.79 28.35
N LEU A 185 30.21 -40.20 29.55
CA LEU A 185 30.08 -38.82 30.00
C LEU A 185 30.23 -37.68 28.96
N GLU A 186 29.33 -36.69 29.08
CA GLU A 186 29.45 -35.25 28.79
C GLU A 186 30.46 -34.77 27.72
N ILE A 187 30.24 -35.15 26.46
CA ILE A 187 30.89 -34.51 25.29
C ILE A 187 29.82 -34.11 24.25
N SER A 188 28.56 -33.98 24.67
CA SER A 188 27.41 -33.54 23.87
C SER A 188 27.33 -32.01 23.73
N SER A 189 28.12 -31.23 24.49
CA SER A 189 28.10 -29.77 24.52
C SER A 189 29.13 -29.06 23.63
N LEU A 190 29.94 -29.80 22.86
CA LEU A 190 31.15 -29.23 22.22
C LEU A 190 31.08 -29.00 20.70
N ALA A 191 30.06 -29.51 19.98
CA ALA A 191 29.67 -29.08 18.62
C ALA A 191 28.49 -29.94 18.10
N PRO A 192 27.47 -29.34 17.44
CA PRO A 192 26.45 -30.10 16.74
C PRO A 192 27.03 -30.75 15.48
N LEU A 193 26.82 -32.07 15.32
CA LEU A 193 26.99 -32.72 14.02
C LEU A 193 25.80 -32.29 13.16
N GLY A 194 26.06 -31.59 12.06
CA GLY A 194 25.03 -31.13 11.14
C GLY A 194 24.15 -32.28 10.60
N PRO A 195 22.91 -31.98 10.19
CA PRO A 195 21.98 -32.97 9.66
C PRO A 195 22.51 -33.64 8.39
N LYS A 196 22.16 -34.92 8.17
CA LYS A 196 22.40 -35.59 6.89
C LYS A 196 21.15 -35.53 6.02
N TYR A 197 21.33 -35.16 4.75
CA TYR A 197 20.23 -35.07 3.79
C TYR A 197 20.16 -36.29 2.87
N VAL A 198 18.97 -36.83 2.66
CA VAL A 198 18.71 -37.91 1.69
C VAL A 198 17.61 -37.44 0.74
N VAL A 199 17.89 -37.41 -0.58
CA VAL A 199 16.92 -36.95 -1.58
C VAL A 199 15.64 -37.78 -1.53
N LYS A 200 14.50 -37.10 -1.48
CA LYS A 200 13.15 -37.69 -1.55
C LYS A 200 12.63 -37.65 -2.99
N TRP A 201 12.73 -36.49 -3.64
CA TRP A 201 12.38 -36.29 -5.04
C TRP A 201 13.10 -35.06 -5.59
N SER A 202 13.21 -34.97 -6.91
CA SER A 202 13.69 -33.78 -7.64
C SER A 202 12.83 -33.55 -8.89
N THR A 203 12.58 -32.29 -9.25
CA THR A 203 11.78 -31.90 -10.43
C THR A 203 12.34 -30.66 -11.11
N ALA A 204 12.18 -30.53 -12.42
CA ALA A 204 12.66 -29.38 -13.17
C ALA A 204 11.77 -28.15 -12.88
N LEU A 205 12.35 -26.96 -12.79
CA LEU A 205 11.59 -25.74 -12.48
C LEU A 205 10.40 -25.43 -13.40
N PRO A 206 10.44 -25.70 -14.72
CA PRO A 206 9.27 -25.51 -15.58
C PRO A 206 8.05 -26.36 -15.20
N GLN A 207 8.25 -27.43 -14.41
CA GLN A 207 7.21 -28.33 -13.92
C GLN A 207 6.71 -27.94 -12.52
N VAL A 208 7.26 -26.89 -11.91
CA VAL A 208 6.91 -26.42 -10.58
C VAL A 208 5.95 -25.24 -10.71
N GLN A 209 4.77 -25.37 -10.10
CA GLN A 209 3.83 -24.27 -9.92
C GLN A 209 3.82 -23.85 -8.45
N VAL A 210 4.02 -22.57 -8.17
CA VAL A 210 3.89 -22.00 -6.82
C VAL A 210 2.42 -21.65 -6.61
N VAL A 211 1.85 -22.13 -5.50
CA VAL A 211 0.47 -21.85 -5.10
C VAL A 211 0.50 -21.35 -3.66
N GLU A 212 -0.04 -20.17 -3.39
CA GLU A 212 -0.16 -19.64 -2.03
C GLU A 212 -1.27 -20.38 -1.27
N VAL A 213 -0.91 -21.03 -0.16
CA VAL A 213 -1.87 -21.74 0.68
C VAL A 213 -2.72 -20.73 1.44
N GLY A 214 -3.98 -20.55 1.03
CA GLY A 214 -4.93 -19.62 1.63
C GLY A 214 -5.69 -18.76 0.63
N GLN A 215 -5.22 -18.69 -0.63
CA GLN A 215 -6.06 -18.36 -1.77
C GLN A 215 -6.43 -19.69 -2.43
N GLU A 216 -7.68 -20.14 -2.26
CA GLU A 216 -8.25 -21.03 -3.28
C GLU A 216 -7.99 -20.36 -4.63
N GLY A 217 -7.30 -21.04 -5.55
CA GLY A 217 -6.96 -20.50 -6.87
C GLY A 217 -8.17 -19.75 -7.41
N GLY A 218 -8.04 -18.42 -7.47
CA GLY A 218 -9.19 -17.55 -7.64
C GLY A 218 -9.91 -17.92 -8.93
N PRO A 219 -11.22 -17.62 -9.07
CA PRO A 219 -11.95 -17.84 -10.32
C PRO A 219 -11.15 -17.37 -11.56
N TYR A 220 -10.41 -16.28 -11.41
CA TYR A 220 -9.49 -15.72 -12.40
C TYR A 220 -8.44 -16.70 -12.97
N ASP A 221 -7.83 -17.58 -12.18
CA ASP A 221 -6.79 -18.50 -12.68
C ASP A 221 -7.40 -19.64 -13.51
N LYS A 222 -8.60 -20.10 -13.13
CA LYS A 222 -9.35 -21.11 -13.88
C LYS A 222 -9.92 -20.51 -15.17
N ASP A 223 -10.43 -19.29 -15.11
CA ASP A 223 -10.99 -18.57 -16.26
C ASP A 223 -9.90 -18.25 -17.28
N ASN A 224 -8.72 -17.81 -16.84
CA ASN A 224 -7.59 -17.54 -17.74
C ASN A 224 -7.10 -18.81 -18.44
N ALA A 225 -6.98 -19.93 -17.72
CA ALA A 225 -6.61 -21.21 -18.32
C ALA A 225 -7.67 -21.71 -19.32
N LEU A 226 -8.96 -21.47 -19.05
CA LEU A 226 -10.05 -21.80 -19.96
C LEU A 226 -10.02 -20.92 -21.23
N ILE A 227 -9.75 -19.61 -21.09
CA ILE A 227 -9.62 -18.67 -22.20
C ILE A 227 -8.45 -19.08 -23.10
N LEU A 228 -7.26 -19.30 -22.53
CA LEU A 228 -6.08 -19.75 -23.28
C LEU A 228 -6.32 -21.08 -24.03
N ARG A 229 -7.02 -22.04 -23.40
CA ARG A 229 -7.42 -23.29 -24.07
C ARG A 229 -8.42 -23.04 -25.18
N SER A 230 -9.42 -22.17 -24.98
CA SER A 230 -10.42 -21.86 -26.01
C SER A 230 -9.78 -21.19 -27.24
N ILE A 231 -8.82 -20.27 -27.05
CA ILE A 231 -8.06 -19.66 -28.15
C ILE A 231 -7.29 -20.73 -28.93
N TYR A 232 -6.65 -21.68 -28.23
CA TYR A 232 -5.88 -22.75 -28.86
C TYR A 232 -6.75 -23.72 -29.68
N TYR A 233 -7.94 -24.07 -29.20
CA TYR A 233 -8.81 -25.07 -29.84
C TYR A 233 -9.80 -24.49 -30.87
N LEU A 234 -10.36 -23.31 -30.62
CA LEU A 234 -11.45 -22.71 -31.40
C LEU A 234 -11.01 -21.50 -32.24
N GLY A 235 -9.79 -20.99 -32.00
CA GLY A 235 -9.32 -19.74 -32.60
C GLY A 235 -9.90 -18.49 -31.92
N ILE A 236 -9.44 -17.32 -32.35
CA ILE A 236 -9.72 -16.04 -31.69
C ILE A 236 -11.18 -15.60 -31.89
N GLY A 237 -11.70 -15.66 -33.12
CA GLY A 237 -13.06 -15.17 -33.44
C GLY A 237 -14.19 -15.87 -32.68
N PRO A 238 -14.32 -17.21 -32.75
CA PRO A 238 -15.36 -17.93 -32.00
C PRO A 238 -15.22 -17.76 -30.48
N THR A 239 -14.00 -17.71 -29.98
CA THR A 239 -13.71 -17.47 -28.56
C THR A 239 -14.21 -16.11 -28.10
N LEU A 240 -13.97 -15.04 -28.87
CA LEU A 240 -14.46 -13.70 -28.58
C LEU A 240 -15.99 -13.63 -28.55
N ASN A 241 -16.67 -14.27 -29.50
CA ASN A 241 -18.14 -14.31 -29.53
C ASN A 241 -18.73 -15.02 -28.31
N ILE A 242 -18.12 -16.14 -27.87
CA ILE A 242 -18.53 -16.87 -26.67
C ILE A 242 -18.32 -16.02 -25.42
N LEU A 243 -17.15 -15.37 -25.29
CA LEU A 243 -16.85 -14.47 -24.17
C LEU A 243 -17.79 -13.26 -24.13
N GLY A 244 -18.11 -12.68 -25.29
CA GLY A 244 -19.07 -11.59 -25.42
C GLY A 244 -20.48 -11.98 -24.99
N ALA A 245 -20.97 -13.14 -25.44
CA ALA A 245 -22.27 -13.67 -25.02
C ALA A 245 -22.32 -14.01 -23.53
N LEU A 246 -21.23 -14.57 -22.98
CA LEU A 246 -21.10 -14.84 -21.55
C LEU A 246 -21.12 -13.54 -20.73
N ASN A 247 -20.38 -12.52 -21.17
CA ASN A 247 -20.35 -11.20 -20.53
C ASN A 247 -21.75 -10.57 -20.50
N LEU A 248 -22.47 -10.58 -21.63
CA LEU A 248 -23.83 -10.07 -21.72
C LEU A 248 -24.78 -10.81 -20.77
N THR A 249 -24.72 -12.15 -20.77
CA THR A 249 -25.55 -12.98 -19.88
C THR A 249 -25.29 -12.67 -18.42
N ASN A 250 -24.01 -12.60 -18.02
CA ASN A 250 -23.63 -12.24 -16.66
C ASN A 250 -24.12 -10.83 -16.28
N LYS A 251 -24.00 -9.85 -17.19
CA LYS A 251 -24.49 -8.50 -16.91
C LYS A 251 -26.00 -8.43 -16.76
N ILE A 252 -26.77 -9.19 -17.55
CA ILE A 252 -28.23 -9.28 -17.40
C ILE A 252 -28.58 -9.85 -16.02
N VAL A 253 -27.93 -10.93 -15.60
CA VAL A 253 -28.12 -11.52 -14.25
C VAL A 253 -27.76 -10.52 -13.16
N PHE A 254 -26.64 -9.80 -13.32
CA PHE A 254 -26.23 -8.75 -12.39
C PHE A 254 -27.27 -7.64 -12.28
N VAL A 255 -27.81 -7.14 -13.40
CA VAL A 255 -28.84 -6.08 -13.37
C VAL A 255 -30.12 -6.55 -12.69
N VAL A 256 -30.58 -7.77 -12.98
CA VAL A 256 -31.74 -8.35 -12.29
C VAL A 256 -31.50 -8.44 -10.78
N SER A 257 -30.32 -8.91 -10.37
CA SER A 257 -29.91 -8.98 -8.96
C SER A 257 -29.80 -7.59 -8.31
N PHE A 258 -29.23 -6.61 -9.02
CA PHE A 258 -29.09 -5.23 -8.55
C PHE A 258 -30.45 -4.59 -8.26
N VAL A 259 -31.39 -4.70 -9.20
CA VAL A 259 -32.73 -4.13 -9.06
C VAL A 259 -33.53 -4.85 -7.96
N GLY A 260 -33.32 -6.16 -7.80
CA GLY A 260 -33.89 -6.94 -6.68
C GLY A 260 -33.36 -6.50 -5.31
N ASN A 261 -32.04 -6.43 -5.14
CA ASN A 261 -31.39 -6.12 -3.86
C ASN A 261 -31.61 -4.67 -3.40
N ARG A 262 -31.60 -3.70 -4.33
CA ARG A 262 -31.86 -2.28 -4.00
C ARG A 262 -33.35 -1.98 -3.80
N GLY A 263 -34.24 -2.91 -4.15
CA GLY A 263 -35.69 -2.72 -4.03
C GLY A 263 -36.23 -1.57 -4.88
N THR A 264 -35.55 -1.22 -5.99
CA THR A 264 -35.92 -0.07 -6.83
C THR A 264 -37.30 -0.25 -7.49
N PHE A 265 -37.77 -1.49 -7.65
CA PHE A 265 -39.14 -1.80 -8.08
C PHE A 265 -40.22 -1.21 -7.16
N ILE A 266 -39.96 -1.06 -5.86
CA ILE A 266 -40.95 -0.60 -4.86
C ILE A 266 -41.25 0.90 -5.04
N ARG A 267 -40.32 1.68 -5.62
CA ARG A 267 -40.49 3.13 -5.86
C ARG A 267 -41.21 3.45 -7.18
N GLY A 268 -41.43 2.46 -8.06
CA GLY A 268 -42.09 2.61 -9.36
C GLY A 268 -41.14 2.93 -10.53
N TYR A 269 -41.59 2.66 -11.76
CA TYR A 269 -40.76 2.70 -12.99
C TYR A 269 -40.15 4.09 -13.28
N LYS A 270 -40.90 5.17 -13.04
CA LYS A 270 -40.40 6.55 -13.27
C LYS A 270 -39.21 6.90 -12.38
N ALA A 271 -39.20 6.42 -11.14
CA ALA A 271 -38.09 6.65 -10.22
C ALA A 271 -36.85 5.85 -10.63
N MET A 272 -37.04 4.66 -11.21
CA MET A 272 -35.97 3.79 -11.69
C MET A 272 -35.25 4.37 -12.92
N VAL A 273 -35.99 4.94 -13.89
CA VAL A 273 -35.39 5.57 -15.08
C VAL A 273 -34.63 6.86 -14.74
N MET A 274 -34.99 7.54 -13.65
CA MET A 274 -34.27 8.73 -13.17
C MET A 274 -33.00 8.39 -12.40
N ASP A 275 -32.77 7.11 -12.07
CA ASP A 275 -31.59 6.67 -11.34
C ASP A 275 -30.39 6.52 -12.28
N MET A 276 -29.35 7.31 -12.04
CA MET A 276 -28.13 7.33 -12.85
C MET A 276 -27.36 6.01 -12.78
N GLU A 277 -27.38 5.32 -11.63
CA GLU A 277 -26.74 4.00 -11.47
C GLU A 277 -27.40 2.95 -12.38
N PHE A 278 -28.73 3.00 -12.50
CA PHE A 278 -29.47 2.11 -13.38
C PHE A 278 -29.20 2.41 -14.86
N LEU A 279 -29.24 3.69 -15.25
CA LEU A 279 -28.93 4.11 -16.62
C LEU A 279 -27.53 3.69 -17.07
N TYR A 280 -26.54 3.75 -16.17
CA TYR A 280 -25.18 3.27 -16.43
C TYR A 280 -25.16 1.78 -16.78
N HIS A 281 -25.87 0.94 -16.01
CA HIS A 281 -25.93 -0.49 -16.26
C HIS A 281 -26.71 -0.85 -17.54
N VAL A 282 -27.77 -0.09 -17.88
CA VAL A 282 -28.47 -0.23 -19.16
C VAL A 282 -27.55 0.14 -20.32
N GLY A 283 -26.81 1.24 -20.22
CA GLY A 283 -25.81 1.64 -21.20
C GLY A 283 -24.74 0.56 -21.44
N TYR A 284 -24.26 -0.07 -20.36
CA TYR A 284 -23.31 -1.19 -20.46
C TYR A 284 -23.88 -2.40 -21.23
N ILE A 285 -25.16 -2.73 -21.00
CA ILE A 285 -25.83 -3.82 -21.75
C ILE A 285 -25.93 -3.44 -23.24
N LEU A 286 -26.33 -2.20 -23.55
CA LEU A 286 -26.43 -1.73 -24.93
C LEU A 286 -25.08 -1.79 -25.66
N THR A 287 -23.99 -1.35 -25.03
CA THR A 287 -22.64 -1.42 -25.62
C THR A 287 -22.14 -2.86 -25.75
N SER A 288 -22.47 -3.76 -24.82
CA SER A 288 -22.14 -5.19 -24.91
C SER A 288 -22.90 -5.88 -26.06
N VAL A 289 -24.17 -5.53 -26.29
CA VAL A 289 -24.97 -5.99 -27.44
C VAL A 289 -24.38 -5.47 -28.76
N LEU A 290 -24.01 -4.19 -28.84
CA LEU A 290 -23.33 -3.61 -30.01
C LEU A 290 -21.97 -4.26 -30.26
N GLY A 291 -21.24 -4.63 -29.21
CA GLY A 291 -19.98 -5.38 -29.31
C GLY A 291 -20.14 -6.76 -29.95
N LEU A 292 -21.26 -7.43 -29.68
CA LEU A 292 -21.53 -8.78 -30.19
C LEU A 292 -22.07 -8.78 -31.63
N PHE A 293 -22.92 -7.81 -31.98
CA PHE A 293 -23.64 -7.82 -33.27
C PHE A 293 -23.14 -6.81 -34.30
N ALA A 294 -22.46 -5.72 -33.90
CA ALA A 294 -22.01 -4.68 -34.81
C ALA A 294 -20.49 -4.71 -35.04
N HIS A 295 -19.68 -4.49 -34.00
CA HIS A 295 -18.22 -4.47 -34.12
C HIS A 295 -17.51 -4.68 -32.78
N GLU A 296 -16.41 -5.43 -32.77
CA GLU A 296 -15.64 -5.78 -31.56
C GLU A 296 -15.08 -4.55 -30.81
N LEU A 297 -14.88 -3.42 -31.49
CA LEU A 297 -14.37 -2.19 -30.88
C LEU A 297 -15.28 -1.63 -29.77
N PHE A 298 -16.58 -1.94 -29.76
CA PHE A 298 -17.45 -1.48 -28.67
C PHE A 298 -17.07 -2.08 -27.31
N TYR A 299 -16.35 -3.21 -27.27
CA TYR A 299 -15.82 -3.77 -26.02
C TYR A 299 -14.78 -2.86 -25.35
N SER A 300 -14.12 -1.96 -26.11
CA SER A 300 -13.20 -0.97 -25.52
C SER A 300 -13.90 0.00 -24.57
N ILE A 301 -15.17 0.32 -24.83
CA ILE A 301 -15.97 1.21 -23.97
C ILE A 301 -16.29 0.52 -22.63
N LEU A 302 -16.41 -0.81 -22.62
CA LEU A 302 -16.67 -1.55 -21.38
C LEU A 302 -15.51 -1.46 -20.38
N LEU A 303 -14.29 -1.14 -20.83
CA LEU A 303 -13.13 -0.96 -19.95
C LEU A 303 -13.30 0.23 -19.00
N PHE A 304 -14.14 1.22 -19.35
CA PHE A 304 -14.44 2.34 -18.45
C PHE A 304 -15.19 1.91 -17.17
N ASP A 305 -15.71 0.69 -17.10
CA ASP A 305 -16.27 0.12 -15.86
C ASP A 305 -15.24 0.02 -14.73
N LEU A 306 -13.95 0.01 -15.06
CA LEU A 306 -12.89 0.16 -14.05
C LEU A 306 -13.05 1.43 -13.20
N ILE A 307 -13.49 2.55 -13.80
CA ILE A 307 -13.68 3.83 -13.09
C ILE A 307 -14.80 3.71 -12.06
N TYR A 308 -15.88 2.98 -12.37
CA TYR A 308 -17.00 2.80 -11.45
C TYR A 308 -16.69 1.79 -10.35
N ARG A 309 -15.89 0.77 -10.65
CA ARG A 309 -15.51 -0.27 -9.68
C ARG A 309 -14.49 0.20 -8.66
N GLU A 310 -13.59 1.10 -9.04
CA GLU A 310 -12.47 1.55 -8.22
C GLU A 310 -12.72 2.95 -7.64
N GLU A 311 -12.98 3.04 -6.33
CA GLU A 311 -13.30 4.31 -5.65
C GLU A 311 -12.16 5.34 -5.80
N THR A 312 -10.91 4.87 -5.81
CA THR A 312 -9.74 5.75 -5.93
C THR A 312 -9.72 6.46 -7.29
N LEU A 313 -9.97 5.74 -8.38
CA LEU A 313 -10.01 6.29 -9.74
C LEU A 313 -11.23 7.21 -9.92
N PHE A 314 -12.37 6.84 -9.36
CA PHE A 314 -13.55 7.71 -9.35
C PHE A 314 -13.27 9.05 -8.66
N ASN A 315 -12.55 9.03 -7.54
CA ASN A 315 -12.16 10.25 -6.83
C ASN A 315 -11.21 11.14 -7.65
N VAL A 316 -10.35 10.55 -8.48
CA VAL A 316 -9.50 11.32 -9.43
C VAL A 316 -10.36 12.00 -10.50
N ILE A 317 -11.36 11.32 -11.06
CA ILE A 317 -12.28 11.97 -12.01
C ILE A 317 -13.08 13.08 -11.31
N LYS A 318 -13.48 12.84 -10.05
CA LYS A 318 -14.24 13.79 -9.26
C LYS A 318 -13.49 15.10 -9.01
N SER A 319 -12.15 15.09 -8.94
CA SER A 319 -11.37 16.32 -8.77
C SER A 319 -11.57 17.27 -9.96
N VAL A 320 -11.54 16.73 -11.18
CA VAL A 320 -11.79 17.49 -12.42
C VAL A 320 -13.25 17.93 -12.54
N THR A 321 -14.20 17.05 -12.23
CA THR A 321 -15.63 17.35 -12.44
C THR A 321 -16.21 18.30 -11.38
N ARG A 322 -15.70 18.30 -10.15
CA ARG A 322 -16.25 19.11 -9.03
C ARG A 322 -16.13 20.61 -9.31
N ASN A 323 -14.95 21.06 -9.73
CA ASN A 323 -14.72 22.44 -10.15
C ASN A 323 -14.63 22.55 -11.68
N GLY A 324 -15.35 21.69 -12.43
CA GLY A 324 -15.30 21.68 -13.90
C GLY A 324 -15.69 23.02 -14.54
N ARG A 325 -16.53 23.82 -13.88
CA ARG A 325 -16.87 25.18 -14.33
C ARG A 325 -15.67 26.12 -14.38
N SER A 326 -14.80 26.11 -13.37
CA SER A 326 -13.61 26.98 -13.37
C SER A 326 -12.61 26.50 -14.41
N ILE A 327 -12.40 25.19 -14.54
CA ILE A 327 -11.55 24.61 -15.59
C ILE A 327 -12.03 25.02 -16.99
N LEU A 328 -13.34 24.94 -17.25
CA LEU A 328 -13.92 25.35 -18.52
C LEU A 328 -13.75 26.86 -18.78
N LEU A 329 -13.93 27.71 -17.76
CA LEU A 329 -13.70 29.15 -17.87
C LEU A 329 -12.23 29.48 -18.14
N THR A 330 -11.29 28.77 -17.50
CA THR A 330 -9.85 28.93 -17.75
C THR A 330 -9.46 28.44 -19.15
N ALA A 331 -10.05 27.33 -19.63
CA ALA A 331 -9.85 26.86 -21.00
C ALA A 331 -10.42 27.87 -22.03
N LEU A 332 -11.56 28.48 -21.73
CA LEU A 332 -12.12 29.56 -22.55
C LEU A 332 -11.22 30.80 -22.56
N LEU A 333 -10.64 31.18 -21.41
CA LEU A 333 -9.64 32.24 -21.34
C LEU A 333 -8.40 31.90 -22.17
N ALA A 334 -7.92 30.66 -22.12
CA ALA A 334 -6.81 30.18 -22.95
C ALA A 334 -7.15 30.33 -24.45
N LEU A 335 -8.35 29.93 -24.86
CA LEU A 335 -8.82 30.06 -26.23
C LEU A 335 -8.90 31.52 -26.68
N ILE A 336 -9.41 32.42 -25.83
CA ILE A 336 -9.46 33.86 -26.12
C ILE A 336 -8.04 34.44 -26.26
N LEU A 337 -7.11 34.07 -25.40
CA LEU A 337 -5.72 34.53 -25.50
C LEU A 337 -5.05 34.01 -26.77
N VAL A 338 -5.18 32.71 -27.07
CA VAL A 338 -4.69 32.13 -28.33
C VAL A 338 -5.28 32.85 -29.53
N TYR A 339 -6.56 33.18 -29.50
CA TYR A 339 -7.22 33.95 -30.56
C TYR A 339 -6.60 35.35 -30.74
N LEU A 340 -6.34 36.08 -29.66
CA LEU A 340 -5.68 37.40 -29.72
C LEU A 340 -4.27 37.31 -30.29
N PHE A 341 -3.47 36.35 -29.84
CA PHE A 341 -2.13 36.12 -30.39
C PHE A 341 -2.18 35.72 -31.87
N SER A 342 -3.18 34.92 -32.28
CA SER A 342 -3.37 34.53 -33.68
C SER A 342 -3.72 35.72 -34.59
N ILE A 343 -4.48 36.70 -34.10
CA ILE A 343 -4.72 37.96 -34.87
C ILE A 343 -3.43 38.73 -35.07
N VAL A 344 -2.62 38.89 -34.01
CA VAL A 344 -1.33 39.59 -34.10
C VAL A 344 -0.39 38.84 -35.04
N GLY A 345 -0.33 37.51 -34.94
CA GLY A 345 0.42 36.65 -35.86
C GLY A 345 -0.03 36.80 -37.31
N PHE A 346 -1.34 36.82 -37.57
CA PHE A 346 -1.91 36.98 -38.90
C PHE A 346 -1.65 38.35 -39.52
N LEU A 347 -1.65 39.42 -38.72
CA LEU A 347 -1.46 40.79 -39.23
C LEU A 347 0.01 41.16 -39.45
N PHE A 348 0.91 40.69 -38.59
CA PHE A 348 2.32 41.15 -38.60
C PHE A 348 3.34 40.06 -38.93
N LEU A 349 3.02 38.78 -38.73
CA LEU A 349 3.95 37.64 -38.82
C LEU A 349 3.46 36.56 -39.81
N LYS A 350 2.55 36.91 -40.72
CA LYS A 350 1.87 35.97 -41.62
C LYS A 350 2.85 35.09 -42.41
N ASP A 351 3.93 35.70 -42.89
CA ASP A 351 4.91 35.05 -43.77
C ASP A 351 5.88 34.13 -43.01
N ASP A 352 5.95 34.21 -41.69
CA ASP A 352 6.82 33.38 -40.86
C ASP A 352 6.18 32.02 -40.49
N PHE A 353 4.87 31.83 -40.72
CA PHE A 353 4.14 30.57 -40.48
C PHE A 353 4.34 29.55 -41.60
N ILE A 354 5.55 28.99 -41.66
CA ILE A 354 5.93 27.94 -42.59
C ILE A 354 6.13 26.64 -41.81
N LEU A 355 5.34 25.61 -42.12
CA LEU A 355 5.43 24.30 -41.48
C LEU A 355 6.04 23.29 -42.44
N GLU A 356 6.93 22.45 -41.92
CA GLU A 356 7.40 21.25 -42.63
C GLU A 356 6.30 20.18 -42.58
N VAL A 357 5.90 19.67 -43.75
CA VAL A 357 4.82 18.71 -43.92
C VAL A 357 5.23 17.55 -44.82
N ASP A 358 4.96 16.33 -44.36
CA ASP A 358 5.09 15.13 -45.20
C ASP A 358 3.85 15.02 -46.09
N ARG A 359 4.01 15.31 -47.38
CA ARG A 359 2.91 15.17 -48.34
C ARG A 359 2.59 13.69 -48.56
N LEU A 360 1.31 13.33 -48.40
CA LEU A 360 0.82 12.02 -48.80
C LEU A 360 1.07 11.82 -50.30
N PRO A 361 1.53 10.63 -50.76
CA PRO A 361 1.72 10.38 -52.18
C PRO A 361 0.39 10.60 -52.90
N GLY A 362 0.37 11.65 -53.73
CA GLY A 362 -0.82 12.03 -54.49
C GLY A 362 -1.23 10.89 -55.40
N ASN A 363 -2.50 10.51 -55.36
CA ASN A 363 -3.09 9.65 -56.37
C ASN A 363 -3.15 10.46 -57.68
N HIS A 364 -2.04 10.50 -58.43
CA HIS A 364 -1.99 11.04 -59.78
C HIS A 364 -2.77 10.11 -60.71
N SER A 365 -4.09 10.08 -60.55
CA SER A 365 -5.02 9.63 -61.56
C SER A 365 -5.21 10.75 -62.59
N ARG A 366 -4.15 11.09 -63.31
CA ARG A 366 -4.32 11.51 -64.72
C ARG A 366 -4.12 10.25 -65.53
N ALA A 367 -5.25 9.66 -65.90
CA ALA A 367 -5.31 8.64 -66.93
C ALA A 367 -4.54 9.13 -68.16
N ASN A 368 -3.38 8.53 -68.41
CA ASN A 368 -2.89 8.32 -69.76
C ASN A 368 -3.33 6.89 -70.13
N PRO A 369 -4.17 6.70 -71.15
CA PRO A 369 -4.60 5.37 -71.54
C PRO A 369 -3.46 4.73 -72.32
N LEU A 370 -2.69 3.84 -71.69
CA LEU A 370 -2.00 2.70 -72.30
C LEU A 370 -1.10 2.03 -71.26
N GLY A 371 -1.41 0.77 -70.94
CA GLY A 371 -0.49 -0.11 -70.22
C GLY A 371 -1.10 -0.80 -69.00
N MET A 372 -2.12 -1.63 -69.22
CA MET A 372 -2.51 -2.66 -68.27
C MET A 372 -1.47 -3.79 -68.26
N PRO A 373 -1.06 -4.34 -67.11
CA PRO A 373 -0.52 -5.69 -67.06
C PRO A 373 -1.62 -6.63 -66.53
N HIS A 374 -2.08 -7.54 -67.36
CA HIS A 374 -2.76 -8.76 -66.89
C HIS A 374 -1.94 -9.95 -67.36
N GLY A 375 -1.61 -10.82 -66.41
CA GLY A 375 -0.80 -12.00 -66.65
C GLY A 375 -1.50 -13.01 -67.56
N ALA A 376 -0.72 -13.58 -68.46
CA ALA A 376 -0.91 -14.90 -69.07
C ALA A 376 0.46 -15.27 -69.67
N ALA A 377 1.14 -16.25 -69.10
CA ALA A 377 1.22 -17.58 -69.70
C ALA A 377 1.93 -17.61 -71.06
N THR A 378 3.14 -18.18 -71.04
CA THR A 378 3.69 -19.10 -72.06
C THR A 378 3.56 -18.72 -73.53
N PHE A 379 4.63 -18.23 -74.16
CA PHE A 379 4.88 -18.51 -75.60
C PHE A 379 6.37 -18.65 -75.88
N VAL A 380 6.66 -19.75 -76.57
CA VAL A 380 7.92 -20.36 -76.98
C VAL A 380 8.60 -19.57 -78.13
N ASN A 381 9.94 -19.68 -78.20
CA ASN A 381 10.89 -19.48 -79.31
C ASN A 381 10.46 -18.70 -80.56
N THR A 382 11.40 -17.90 -81.10
CA THR A 382 12.08 -18.22 -82.38
C THR A 382 13.30 -17.31 -82.54
N CYS A 383 14.50 -17.89 -82.52
CA CYS A 383 15.67 -17.28 -83.13
C CYS A 383 15.70 -17.65 -84.62
N SER A 384 15.80 -16.65 -85.48
CA SER A 384 16.25 -16.73 -86.87
C SER A 384 16.96 -15.39 -87.09
N GLY A 385 18.27 -15.33 -87.28
CA GLY A 385 19.02 -16.04 -88.31
C GLY A 385 19.35 -15.00 -89.37
N ASP A 386 20.37 -14.17 -89.10
CA ASP A 386 21.44 -13.84 -90.03
C ASP A 386 22.36 -12.74 -89.46
N ASN A 387 23.65 -12.94 -89.69
CA ASN A 387 24.81 -12.19 -89.18
C ASN A 387 24.66 -10.66 -89.27
N VAL A 388 24.65 -9.97 -88.13
CA VAL A 388 25.23 -8.61 -88.00
C VAL A 388 25.73 -8.39 -86.57
N ASP A 389 27.01 -8.06 -86.45
CA ASP A 389 27.69 -7.66 -85.20
C ASP A 389 26.93 -6.55 -84.47
N CYS A 390 26.52 -6.81 -83.22
CA CYS A 390 26.01 -5.77 -82.33
C CYS A 390 27.09 -5.45 -81.28
N VAL A 391 27.85 -4.40 -81.56
CA VAL A 391 28.77 -3.74 -80.64
C VAL A 391 27.99 -3.25 -79.40
N SER A 392 28.50 -3.56 -78.21
CA SER A 392 28.03 -3.00 -76.93
C SER A 392 28.31 -1.50 -76.88
N GLY A 393 27.42 -0.70 -77.46
CA GLY A 393 27.38 0.75 -77.29
C GLY A 393 26.51 1.11 -76.08
N VAL A 394 27.13 1.30 -74.91
CA VAL A 394 26.49 1.99 -73.80
C VAL A 394 26.34 3.45 -74.21
N SER A 395 25.18 3.81 -74.76
CA SER A 395 24.73 5.19 -74.83
C SER A 395 23.90 5.44 -73.58
N VAL A 396 24.50 6.16 -72.63
CA VAL A 396 23.78 6.74 -71.49
C VAL A 396 22.86 7.82 -72.05
N PRO A 397 21.52 7.71 -71.94
CA PRO A 397 20.66 8.86 -72.14
C PRO A 397 20.88 9.79 -70.95
N GLU A 398 21.35 10.99 -71.24
CA GLU A 398 21.41 12.13 -70.34
C GLU A 398 19.99 12.45 -69.85
N VAL A 399 19.63 11.92 -68.67
CA VAL A 399 18.43 12.31 -67.94
C VAL A 399 18.79 13.59 -67.20
N LEU A 400 18.50 14.73 -67.83
CA LEU A 400 18.21 15.96 -67.09
C LEU A 400 16.83 15.79 -66.45
N ALA A 401 16.79 15.03 -65.37
CA ALA A 401 15.78 15.20 -64.33
C ALA A 401 16.46 16.08 -63.28
N GLU A 402 16.10 17.35 -63.26
CA GLU A 402 16.21 18.11 -62.03
C GLU A 402 15.36 17.35 -61.00
N ASP A 403 16.02 16.74 -60.02
CA ASP A 403 15.38 16.31 -58.78
C ASP A 403 14.87 17.57 -58.09
N GLU A 404 13.71 18.08 -58.51
CA GLU A 404 12.91 18.95 -57.65
C GLU A 404 12.44 18.08 -56.48
N GLU A 405 13.16 18.14 -55.36
CA GLU A 405 12.63 17.64 -54.10
C GLU A 405 11.23 18.26 -53.91
N PRO A 406 10.19 17.45 -53.65
CA PRO A 406 8.85 17.98 -53.46
C PRO A 406 8.89 18.95 -52.29
N ASP A 407 8.59 20.22 -52.57
CA ASP A 407 8.61 21.32 -51.61
C ASP A 407 7.93 20.90 -50.30
N SER A 408 8.75 20.63 -49.27
CA SER A 408 8.35 19.99 -48.01
C SER A 408 7.74 20.98 -47.02
N THR A 409 7.51 22.22 -47.46
CA THR A 409 7.04 23.31 -46.63
C THR A 409 5.66 23.81 -47.09
N GLU A 410 4.80 24.17 -46.13
CA GLU A 410 3.46 24.69 -46.39
C GLU A 410 3.13 25.88 -45.48
N ARG A 411 2.43 26.88 -46.02
CA ARG A 411 2.04 28.09 -45.29
C ARG A 411 0.77 27.85 -44.49
N ALA A 412 0.85 27.89 -43.17
CA ALA A 412 -0.25 27.50 -42.28
C ALA A 412 -1.09 28.66 -41.72
N CYS A 413 -0.84 29.90 -42.15
CA CYS A 413 -1.53 31.11 -41.65
C CYS A 413 -2.08 31.99 -42.80
N ASP A 414 -2.57 31.39 -43.90
CA ASP A 414 -3.18 32.17 -44.99
C ASP A 414 -4.58 32.71 -44.68
N THR A 415 -5.32 32.01 -43.80
CA THR A 415 -6.60 32.47 -43.25
C THR A 415 -6.50 32.59 -41.73
N LEU A 416 -7.27 33.52 -41.14
CA LEU A 416 -7.30 33.69 -39.68
C LEU A 416 -7.69 32.40 -38.94
N LEU A 417 -8.63 31.64 -39.50
CA LEU A 417 -9.05 30.35 -38.93
C LEU A 417 -7.89 29.35 -38.89
N MET A 418 -7.17 29.19 -40.00
CA MET A 418 -5.99 28.31 -40.03
C MET A 418 -4.93 28.80 -39.06
N CYS A 419 -4.69 30.11 -38.97
CA CYS A 419 -3.73 30.64 -38.01
C CYS A 419 -4.09 30.29 -36.56
N ILE A 420 -5.37 30.41 -36.17
CA ILE A 420 -5.85 30.00 -34.84
C ILE A 420 -5.63 28.51 -34.60
N VAL A 421 -5.97 27.66 -35.58
CA VAL A 421 -5.79 26.21 -35.49
C VAL A 421 -4.31 25.86 -35.35
N THR A 422 -3.43 26.49 -36.13
CA THR A 422 -1.98 26.27 -36.10
C THR A 422 -1.37 26.68 -34.76
N VAL A 423 -1.71 27.88 -34.25
CA VAL A 423 -1.23 28.37 -32.94
C VAL A 423 -1.80 27.53 -31.78
N MET A 424 -3.08 27.11 -31.85
CA MET A 424 -3.70 26.27 -30.83
C MET A 424 -3.09 24.86 -30.80
N ASN A 425 -2.99 24.20 -31.96
CA ASN A 425 -2.54 22.81 -32.02
C ASN A 425 -1.05 22.69 -31.78
N HIS A 426 -0.23 23.44 -32.50
CA HIS A 426 1.21 23.31 -32.38
C HIS A 426 1.76 24.20 -31.26
N GLY A 427 1.26 25.42 -31.08
CA GLY A 427 1.75 26.35 -30.08
C GLY A 427 1.48 25.93 -28.63
N LEU A 428 0.33 25.29 -28.34
CA LEU A 428 0.05 24.77 -26.99
C LEU A 428 0.66 23.39 -26.72
N ARG A 429 0.66 22.49 -27.72
CA ARG A 429 1.03 21.08 -27.54
C ARG A 429 2.54 20.85 -27.52
N ASN A 430 3.31 21.64 -28.27
CA ASN A 430 4.77 21.47 -28.36
C ASN A 430 5.52 21.94 -27.11
N GLY A 431 4.85 22.64 -26.19
CA GLY A 431 5.37 22.99 -24.85
C GLY A 431 6.36 24.17 -24.82
N GLY A 432 7.13 24.42 -25.88
CA GLY A 432 8.04 25.58 -25.99
C GLY A 432 7.38 26.88 -26.49
N GLY A 433 6.10 26.82 -26.84
CA GLY A 433 5.31 27.94 -27.35
C GLY A 433 5.24 27.99 -28.88
N VAL A 434 4.62 29.04 -29.41
CA VAL A 434 4.43 29.22 -30.87
C VAL A 434 5.74 29.50 -31.62
N GLY A 435 6.77 29.99 -30.91
CA GLY A 435 8.03 30.40 -31.51
C GLY A 435 8.84 29.26 -32.15
N ASP A 436 8.65 28.03 -31.69
CA ASP A 436 9.33 26.84 -32.20
C ASP A 436 8.81 26.38 -33.57
N ILE A 437 7.60 26.79 -33.94
CA ILE A 437 6.94 26.42 -35.22
C ILE A 437 7.21 27.45 -36.30
N LEU A 438 7.45 28.69 -35.88
CA LEU A 438 7.71 29.80 -36.76
C LEU A 438 9.17 29.75 -37.24
N ARG A 439 9.42 30.24 -38.46
CA ARG A 439 10.78 30.34 -39.00
C ARG A 439 11.67 31.14 -38.04
N LYS A 440 12.91 30.67 -37.86
CA LYS A 440 13.93 31.37 -37.06
C LYS A 440 14.39 32.63 -37.81
N PRO A 441 14.13 33.85 -37.28
CA PRO A 441 14.54 35.10 -37.94
C PRO A 441 16.05 35.33 -37.84
N SER A 442 16.62 36.05 -38.82
CA SER A 442 18.00 36.54 -38.73
C SER A 442 18.10 37.75 -37.77
N LYS A 443 19.29 37.94 -37.18
CA LYS A 443 19.59 39.06 -36.27
C LYS A 443 19.46 40.45 -36.92
N ASP A 444 19.56 40.51 -38.25
CA ASP A 444 19.59 41.76 -39.02
C ASP A 444 18.18 42.19 -39.49
N GLU A 445 17.15 41.38 -39.24
CA GLU A 445 15.75 41.69 -39.60
C GLU A 445 15.16 42.75 -38.64
N SER A 446 14.47 43.76 -39.17
CA SER A 446 13.90 44.87 -38.38
C SER A 446 12.84 44.43 -37.36
N LEU A 447 12.15 43.32 -37.64
CA LEU A 447 11.11 42.75 -36.79
C LEU A 447 11.66 41.74 -35.75
N PHE A 448 12.97 41.49 -35.73
CA PHE A 448 13.60 40.54 -34.81
C PHE A 448 13.27 40.82 -33.32
N PRO A 449 13.38 42.05 -32.79
CA PRO A 449 13.04 42.31 -31.39
C PRO A 449 11.55 42.12 -31.09
N ALA A 450 10.67 42.52 -32.02
CA ALA A 450 9.22 42.35 -31.88
C ALA A 450 8.82 40.87 -31.89
N ARG A 451 9.47 40.05 -32.73
CA ARG A 451 9.31 38.60 -32.79
C ARG A 451 9.68 37.92 -31.47
N VAL A 452 10.83 38.26 -30.90
CA VAL A 452 11.30 37.71 -29.62
C VAL A 452 10.33 38.06 -28.48
N VAL A 453 9.84 39.31 -28.43
CA VAL A 453 8.85 39.73 -27.44
C VAL A 453 7.54 38.96 -27.60
N TYR A 454 7.07 38.78 -28.83
CA TYR A 454 5.86 37.99 -29.12
C TYR A 454 5.98 36.54 -28.62
N ASP A 455 7.12 35.87 -28.88
CA ASP A 455 7.37 34.50 -28.45
C ASP A 455 7.43 34.37 -26.92
N LEU A 456 8.16 35.28 -26.27
CA LEU A 456 8.26 35.29 -24.81
C LEU A 456 6.91 35.57 -24.14
N LEU A 457 6.14 36.53 -24.67
CA LEU A 457 4.81 36.83 -24.15
C LEU A 457 3.86 35.63 -24.30
N PHE A 458 3.87 34.97 -25.46
CA PHE A 458 3.06 33.77 -25.66
C PHE A 458 3.47 32.66 -24.67
N PHE A 459 4.77 32.40 -24.53
CA PHE A 459 5.29 31.37 -23.63
C PHE A 459 4.93 31.65 -22.15
N PHE A 460 5.22 32.85 -21.64
CA PHE A 460 4.93 33.17 -20.24
C PHE A 460 3.43 33.26 -19.95
N ILE A 461 2.65 33.92 -20.81
CA ILE A 461 1.23 34.14 -20.55
C ILE A 461 0.43 32.85 -20.77
N VAL A 462 0.58 32.20 -21.92
CA VAL A 462 -0.30 31.10 -22.31
C VAL A 462 0.17 29.76 -21.75
N ILE A 463 1.46 29.45 -21.84
CA ILE A 463 2.00 28.17 -21.37
C ILE A 463 2.22 28.21 -19.86
N ILE A 464 3.03 29.15 -19.37
CA ILE A 464 3.43 29.14 -17.95
C ILE A 464 2.28 29.57 -17.03
N ILE A 465 1.52 30.61 -17.36
CA ILE A 465 0.45 31.08 -16.47
C ILE A 465 -0.84 30.28 -16.71
N VAL A 466 -1.40 30.29 -17.93
CA VAL A 466 -2.75 29.77 -18.16
C VAL A 466 -2.82 28.24 -18.09
N LEU A 467 -1.89 27.52 -18.74
CA LEU A 467 -1.91 26.05 -18.71
C LEU A 467 -1.64 25.50 -17.30
N ASN A 468 -0.70 26.10 -16.56
CA ASN A 468 -0.45 25.71 -15.16
C ASN A 468 -1.57 26.16 -14.21
N LEU A 469 -2.36 27.18 -14.54
CA LEU A 469 -3.56 27.52 -13.76
C LEU A 469 -4.59 26.39 -13.82
N ILE A 470 -4.76 25.74 -14.98
CA ILE A 470 -5.65 24.56 -15.10
C ILE A 470 -5.17 23.43 -14.18
N PHE A 471 -3.88 23.09 -14.22
CA PHE A 471 -3.32 22.08 -13.31
C PHE A 471 -3.41 22.50 -11.84
N GLY A 472 -3.19 23.79 -11.53
CA GLY A 472 -3.32 24.34 -10.19
C GLY A 472 -4.72 24.16 -9.62
N VAL A 473 -5.77 24.45 -10.41
CA VAL A 473 -7.17 24.22 -10.00
C VAL A 473 -7.43 22.73 -9.75
N ILE A 474 -6.89 21.83 -10.59
CA ILE A 474 -7.05 20.39 -10.39
C ILE A 474 -6.35 19.92 -9.10
N ILE A 475 -5.13 20.39 -8.82
CA ILE A 475 -4.40 20.03 -7.60
C ILE A 475 -5.14 20.52 -6.35
N ASP A 476 -5.66 21.75 -6.38
CA ASP A 476 -6.43 22.34 -5.29
C ASP A 476 -7.72 21.53 -5.00
N THR A 477 -8.47 21.19 -6.06
CA THR A 477 -9.67 20.33 -5.91
C THR A 477 -9.36 18.95 -5.34
N PHE A 478 -8.19 18.39 -5.66
CA PHE A 478 -7.77 17.09 -5.16
C PHE A 478 -7.42 17.17 -3.67
N ALA A 479 -6.74 18.24 -3.25
CA ALA A 479 -6.47 18.53 -1.85
C ALA A 479 -7.75 18.73 -1.04
N ASP A 480 -8.74 19.45 -1.60
CA ASP A 480 -10.06 19.64 -1.00
C ASP A 480 -10.82 18.33 -0.80
N LEU A 481 -10.88 17.48 -1.84
CA LEU A 481 -11.54 16.18 -1.77
C LEU A 481 -10.90 15.26 -0.73
N ARG A 482 -9.57 15.27 -0.64
CA ARG A 482 -8.82 14.52 0.39
C ARG A 482 -9.15 15.03 1.79
N SER A 483 -9.13 16.35 1.98
CA SER A 483 -9.41 16.98 3.28
C SER A 483 -10.85 16.74 3.72
N GLU A 484 -11.82 16.79 2.79
CA GLU A 484 -13.22 16.48 3.09
C GLU A 484 -13.42 15.01 3.47
N LYS A 485 -12.78 14.07 2.75
CA LYS A 485 -12.83 12.64 3.09
C LYS A 485 -12.22 12.38 4.47
N GLN A 486 -11.06 12.96 4.76
CA GLN A 486 -10.41 12.85 6.06
C GLN A 486 -11.28 13.42 7.18
N LYS A 487 -11.85 14.62 6.99
CA LYS A 487 -12.75 15.24 7.97
C LYS A 487 -14.00 14.39 8.23
N LYS A 488 -14.58 13.79 7.19
CA LYS A 488 -15.73 12.88 7.34
C LYS A 488 -15.36 11.62 8.13
N GLU A 489 -14.22 11.00 7.83
CA GLU A 489 -13.74 9.83 8.57
C GLU A 489 -13.39 10.16 10.02
N GLU A 490 -12.84 11.34 10.28
CA GLU A 490 -12.59 11.83 11.63
C GLU A 490 -13.90 11.99 12.40
N ILE A 491 -14.88 12.73 11.87
CA ILE A 491 -16.20 12.92 12.52
C ILE A 491 -16.87 11.58 12.79
N LEU A 492 -16.81 10.62 11.86
CA LEU A 492 -17.40 9.28 12.04
C LEU A 492 -16.73 8.47 13.16
N LYS A 493 -15.44 8.71 13.44
CA LYS A 493 -14.67 8.00 14.48
C LYS A 493 -14.68 8.71 15.83
N THR A 494 -14.79 10.04 15.84
CA THR A 494 -14.67 10.86 17.04
C THR A 494 -16.01 11.35 17.56
N THR A 495 -17.07 11.36 16.75
CA THR A 495 -18.37 11.93 17.12
C THR A 495 -19.47 10.86 17.07
N CYS A 496 -20.33 10.81 18.08
CA CYS A 496 -21.48 9.91 18.07
C CYS A 496 -22.53 10.34 17.04
N PHE A 497 -22.98 9.41 16.18
CA PHE A 497 -23.95 9.67 15.11
C PHE A 497 -25.30 10.22 15.59
N ILE A 498 -25.74 9.86 16.80
CA ILE A 498 -27.06 10.24 17.32
C ILE A 498 -26.99 11.54 18.12
N CYS A 499 -26.17 11.59 19.17
CA CYS A 499 -26.15 12.73 20.09
C CYS A 499 -25.19 13.84 19.68
N GLY A 500 -24.24 13.60 18.77
CA GLY A 500 -23.27 14.59 18.33
C GLY A 500 -22.17 14.89 19.36
N LEU A 501 -22.04 14.09 20.42
CA LEU A 501 -20.96 14.26 21.40
C LEU A 501 -19.64 13.69 20.87
N GLU A 502 -18.57 14.42 21.14
CA GLU A 502 -17.19 14.02 20.84
C GLU A 502 -16.69 12.94 21.82
N ARG A 503 -15.70 12.16 21.38
CA ARG A 503 -15.10 11.03 22.10
C ARG A 503 -14.47 11.47 23.42
N ASP A 504 -13.90 12.68 23.44
CA ASP A 504 -13.24 13.29 24.60
C ASP A 504 -14.16 13.38 25.84
N LYS A 505 -15.48 13.53 25.66
CA LYS A 505 -16.45 13.62 26.76
C LYS A 505 -16.62 12.31 27.54
N PHE A 506 -16.25 11.19 26.94
CA PHE A 506 -16.35 9.87 27.54
C PHE A 506 -15.02 9.37 28.12
N ASP A 507 -13.93 10.11 27.90
CA ASP A 507 -12.64 9.82 28.51
C ASP A 507 -12.74 10.00 30.04
N ASN A 508 -12.22 9.03 30.80
CA ASN A 508 -12.27 9.00 32.28
C ASN A 508 -13.68 8.88 32.88
N LYS A 509 -14.68 8.41 32.11
CA LYS A 509 -16.02 8.05 32.60
C LYS A 509 -16.19 6.53 32.69
N THR A 510 -17.24 6.09 33.38
CA THR A 510 -17.54 4.67 33.59
C THR A 510 -17.94 3.95 32.31
N VAL A 511 -18.50 4.68 31.34
CA VAL A 511 -18.91 4.15 30.03
C VAL A 511 -17.95 4.67 28.98
N SER A 512 -17.36 3.75 28.21
CA SER A 512 -16.47 4.09 27.10
C SER A 512 -17.25 4.57 25.88
N PHE A 513 -16.59 5.33 25.00
CA PHE A 513 -17.20 5.79 23.74
C PHE A 513 -17.70 4.62 22.86
N GLU A 514 -16.97 3.50 22.84
CA GLU A 514 -17.35 2.31 22.05
C GLU A 514 -18.61 1.62 22.60
N GLU A 515 -18.75 1.57 23.94
CA GLU A 515 -19.97 1.05 24.58
C GLU A 515 -21.15 2.00 24.36
N HIS A 516 -20.91 3.32 24.42
CA HIS A 516 -21.91 4.33 24.14
C HIS A 516 -22.51 4.18 22.74
N ILE A 517 -21.69 4.07 21.68
CA ILE A 517 -22.21 3.93 20.31
C ILE A 517 -22.84 2.55 20.04
N LYS A 518 -22.39 1.50 20.74
CA LYS A 518 -22.85 0.13 20.49
C LYS A 518 -24.14 -0.22 21.23
N PHE A 519 -24.27 0.22 22.48
CA PHE A 519 -25.36 -0.17 23.37
C PHE A 519 -26.33 0.97 23.70
N GLU A 520 -25.86 2.19 23.93
CA GLU A 520 -26.74 3.34 24.24
C GLU A 520 -27.31 3.97 22.96
N HIS A 521 -26.42 4.42 22.07
CA HIS A 521 -26.74 5.19 20.86
C HIS A 521 -26.42 4.43 19.57
N ASN A 522 -26.94 3.20 19.47
CA ASN A 522 -26.84 2.42 18.25
C ASN A 522 -27.82 2.92 17.19
N MET A 523 -27.32 3.34 16.03
CA MET A 523 -28.13 3.89 14.92
C MET A 523 -29.23 2.94 14.44
N TRP A 524 -28.99 1.62 14.47
CA TRP A 524 -29.94 0.62 13.99
C TRP A 524 -31.11 0.41 14.95
N ASN A 525 -30.88 0.55 16.26
CA ASN A 525 -31.95 0.43 17.26
C ASN A 525 -33.02 1.52 17.07
N TYR A 526 -32.62 2.74 16.69
CA TYR A 526 -33.56 3.80 16.35
C TYR A 526 -34.40 3.46 15.11
N LEU A 527 -33.77 2.87 14.08
CA LEU A 527 -34.50 2.42 12.88
C LEU A 527 -35.49 1.30 13.22
N TYR A 528 -35.08 0.30 14.00
CA TYR A 528 -35.96 -0.78 14.45
C TYR A 528 -37.14 -0.25 15.27
N PHE A 529 -36.90 0.74 16.14
CA PHE A 529 -37.96 1.36 16.93
C PHE A 529 -38.98 2.12 16.05
N ILE A 530 -38.51 2.85 15.03
CA ILE A 530 -39.42 3.53 14.08
C ILE A 530 -40.26 2.51 13.30
N VAL A 531 -39.66 1.39 12.88
CA VAL A 531 -40.39 0.30 12.19
C VAL A 531 -41.42 -0.33 13.14
N LEU A 532 -41.05 -0.58 14.41
CA LEU A 532 -41.96 -1.09 15.44
C LEU A 532 -43.17 -0.19 15.61
N VAL A 533 -42.97 1.13 15.78
CA VAL A 533 -44.06 2.10 15.95
C VAL A 533 -44.99 2.11 14.72
N ARG A 534 -44.45 1.91 13.51
CA ARG A 534 -45.26 1.87 12.28
C ARG A 534 -46.08 0.59 12.11
N VAL A 535 -45.59 -0.55 12.60
CA VAL A 535 -46.24 -1.86 12.42
C VAL A 535 -47.17 -2.19 13.59
N LYS A 536 -46.84 -1.75 14.81
CA LYS A 536 -47.60 -2.05 16.02
C LYS A 536 -48.95 -1.32 16.04
N ASN A 537 -49.96 -1.97 16.60
CA ASN A 537 -51.30 -1.40 16.76
C ASN A 537 -51.28 -0.18 17.68
N LYS A 538 -52.03 0.86 17.31
CA LYS A 538 -52.09 2.14 18.05
C LYS A 538 -52.63 1.99 19.47
N THR A 539 -53.47 0.98 19.73
CA THR A 539 -54.03 0.69 21.06
C THR A 539 -53.02 0.10 22.03
N ASP A 540 -51.98 -0.54 21.49
CA ASP A 540 -50.97 -1.28 22.28
C ASP A 540 -49.73 -0.43 22.53
N TYR A 541 -49.76 0.84 22.12
CA TYR A 541 -48.66 1.76 22.33
C TYR A 541 -48.44 2.01 23.82
N THR A 542 -47.18 1.94 24.23
CA THR A 542 -46.77 2.47 25.54
C THR A 542 -46.81 4.00 25.52
N GLY A 543 -46.72 4.64 26.69
CA GLY A 543 -46.69 6.11 26.80
C GLY A 543 -45.60 6.75 25.92
N PRO A 544 -44.33 6.30 26.01
CA PRO A 544 -43.25 6.79 25.15
C PRO A 544 -43.46 6.49 23.65
N GLU A 545 -43.98 5.31 23.30
CA GLU A 545 -44.29 4.97 21.90
C GLU A 545 -45.35 5.91 21.31
N SER A 546 -46.40 6.22 22.08
CA SER A 546 -47.46 7.15 21.67
C SER A 546 -46.90 8.56 21.44
N TYR A 547 -46.00 9.01 22.33
CA TYR A 547 -45.32 10.29 22.20
C TYR A 547 -44.47 10.35 20.92
N VAL A 548 -43.62 9.34 20.68
CA VAL A 548 -42.78 9.28 19.47
C VAL A 548 -43.63 9.17 18.20
N ALA A 549 -44.71 8.38 18.21
CA ALA A 549 -45.63 8.27 17.09
C ALA A 549 -46.24 9.65 16.72
N GLN A 550 -46.62 10.44 17.72
CA GLN A 550 -47.14 11.80 17.52
C GLN A 550 -46.06 12.74 16.97
N MET A 551 -44.83 12.67 17.49
CA MET A 551 -43.70 13.47 17.00
C MET A 551 -43.36 13.15 15.54
N ILE A 552 -43.36 11.87 15.16
CA ILE A 552 -43.18 11.42 13.77
C ILE A 552 -44.29 11.95 12.87
N LYS A 553 -45.56 11.89 13.32
CA LYS A 553 -46.71 12.44 12.57
C LYS A 553 -46.58 13.94 12.34
N ASN A 554 -46.07 14.66 13.34
CA ASN A 554 -45.83 16.10 13.28
C ASN A 554 -44.52 16.48 12.56
N LYS A 555 -43.74 15.50 12.11
CA LYS A 555 -42.39 15.67 11.53
C LYS A 555 -41.42 16.43 12.46
N ASN A 556 -41.59 16.27 13.78
CA ASN A 556 -40.68 16.84 14.77
C ASN A 556 -39.61 15.80 15.18
N LEU A 557 -38.33 16.19 15.12
CA LEU A 557 -37.16 15.37 15.45
C LEU A 557 -36.59 15.63 16.86
N ASP A 558 -37.22 16.48 17.67
CA ASP A 558 -36.73 16.88 19.00
C ASP A 558 -36.67 15.73 20.02
N TRP A 559 -37.29 14.59 19.73
CA TRP A 559 -37.25 13.40 20.58
C TRP A 559 -35.89 12.66 20.51
N PHE A 560 -35.04 12.95 19.51
CA PHE A 560 -33.66 12.48 19.50
C PHE A 560 -32.81 13.26 20.52
N PRO A 561 -31.88 12.60 21.23
CA PRO A 561 -30.97 13.31 22.13
C PRO A 561 -30.01 14.18 21.32
N ARG A 562 -29.85 15.45 21.71
CA ARG A 562 -28.89 16.38 21.10
C ARG A 562 -27.92 16.88 22.17
N MET A 563 -26.61 16.71 21.93
CA MET A 563 -25.53 17.13 22.81
C MET A 563 -25.66 16.64 24.27
N ARG A 564 -26.28 15.47 24.48
CA ARG A 564 -26.52 14.88 25.81
C ARG A 564 -26.54 13.35 25.75
N ALA A 565 -26.12 12.71 26.85
CA ALA A 565 -26.17 11.26 27.05
C ALA A 565 -26.36 10.94 28.54
N MET A 566 -27.15 9.91 28.87
CA MET A 566 -27.46 9.53 30.25
C MET A 566 -26.21 9.20 31.08
N SER A 567 -25.24 8.53 30.46
CA SER A 567 -23.94 8.17 31.04
C SER A 567 -23.10 9.37 31.52
N LEU A 568 -23.38 10.57 31.02
CA LEU A 568 -22.69 11.81 31.39
C LEU A 568 -23.43 12.64 32.46
N VAL A 569 -24.69 12.31 32.77
CA VAL A 569 -25.53 13.07 33.72
C VAL A 569 -25.19 12.72 35.19
N SER A 570 -24.36 11.71 35.43
CA SER A 570 -23.99 11.20 36.77
C SER A 570 -23.11 12.12 37.64
N SER A 571 -23.00 13.42 37.33
CA SER A 571 -22.29 14.40 38.17
C SER A 571 -23.18 15.08 39.23
N GLU A 572 -24.39 14.58 39.48
CA GLU A 572 -25.26 15.06 40.58
C GLU A 572 -24.72 14.72 41.99
N GLY A 573 -23.77 13.78 42.09
CA GLY A 573 -23.16 13.37 43.36
C GLY A 573 -22.38 14.48 44.08
N GLU A 574 -21.85 15.48 43.36
CA GLU A 574 -21.22 16.65 44.01
C GLU A 574 -22.25 17.54 44.71
N GLY A 575 -23.48 17.62 44.17
CA GLY A 575 -24.59 18.33 44.80
C GLY A 575 -25.03 17.67 46.09
N GLU A 576 -25.27 16.35 46.04
CA GLU A 576 -25.68 15.55 47.20
C GLU A 576 -24.60 15.53 48.30
N GLN A 577 -23.31 15.43 47.95
CA GLN A 577 -22.22 15.51 48.93
C GLN A 577 -22.13 16.89 49.60
N ASN A 578 -22.38 17.97 48.85
CA ASN A 578 -22.40 19.31 49.43
C ASN A 578 -23.60 19.47 50.38
N GLU A 579 -24.77 18.93 50.04
CA GLU A 579 -25.95 18.94 50.91
C GLU A 579 -25.74 18.15 52.20
N ILE A 580 -25.13 16.96 52.12
CA ILE A 580 -24.78 16.14 53.29
C ILE A 580 -23.78 16.89 54.18
N ARG A 581 -22.78 17.57 53.60
CA ARG A 581 -21.82 18.37 54.38
C ARG A 581 -22.51 19.53 55.11
N ILE A 582 -23.44 20.23 54.45
CA ILE A 582 -24.23 21.31 55.05
C ILE A 582 -25.11 20.78 56.20
N LEU A 583 -25.73 19.60 56.03
CA LEU A 583 -26.53 18.97 57.08
C LEU A 583 -25.67 18.56 58.29
N GLN A 584 -24.45 18.08 58.06
CA GLN A 584 -23.52 17.67 59.11
C GLN A 584 -22.99 18.87 59.91
N ASP A 585 -22.74 20.00 59.25
CA ASP A 585 -22.39 21.26 59.92
C ASP A 585 -23.55 21.77 60.80
N LYS A 586 -24.79 21.72 60.30
CA LYS A 586 -25.99 22.07 61.10
C LYS A 586 -26.15 21.16 62.32
N LEU A 587 -25.92 19.85 62.17
CA LEU A 587 -25.99 18.91 63.28
C LEU A 587 -24.92 19.20 64.34
N CYS A 588 -23.68 19.48 63.92
CA CYS A 588 -22.58 19.82 64.83
C CYS A 588 -22.87 21.12 65.61
N ALA A 589 -23.40 22.15 64.94
CA ALA A 589 -23.82 23.38 65.60
C ALA A 589 -24.93 23.13 66.64
N THR A 590 -25.90 22.28 66.29
CA THR A 590 -27.01 21.92 67.21
C THR A 590 -26.50 21.12 68.41
N MET A 591 -25.57 20.17 68.21
CA MET A 591 -24.95 19.42 69.29
C MET A 591 -24.15 20.31 70.24
N LYS A 592 -23.39 21.29 69.72
CA LYS A 592 -22.68 22.28 70.54
C LYS A 592 -23.63 23.12 71.39
N LEU A 593 -24.77 23.53 70.81
CA LEU A 593 -25.79 24.27 71.54
C LEU A 593 -26.40 23.41 72.67
N VAL A 594 -26.71 22.15 72.39
CA VAL A 594 -27.22 21.21 73.39
C VAL A 594 -26.21 20.96 74.50
N SER A 595 -24.92 20.78 74.18
CA SER A 595 -23.88 20.59 75.21
C SER A 595 -23.70 21.84 76.06
N HIS A 596 -23.76 23.03 75.46
CA HIS A 596 -23.66 24.29 76.20
C HIS A 596 -24.86 24.48 77.13
N LEU A 597 -26.08 24.23 76.64
CA LEU A 597 -27.30 24.30 77.46
C LEU A 597 -27.27 23.28 78.61
N THR A 598 -26.77 22.07 78.35
CA THR A 598 -26.62 21.02 79.37
C THR A 598 -25.62 21.44 80.44
N ALA A 599 -24.50 22.05 80.05
CA ALA A 599 -23.50 22.59 80.98
C ALA A 599 -24.11 23.70 81.85
N GLN A 600 -24.82 24.67 81.24
CA GLN A 600 -25.51 25.73 81.97
C GLN A 600 -26.56 25.19 82.95
N LEU A 601 -27.34 24.18 82.54
CA LEU A 601 -28.30 23.50 83.43
C LEU A 601 -27.61 22.81 84.60
N SER A 602 -26.45 22.18 84.37
CA SER A 602 -25.68 21.52 85.42
C SER A 602 -25.10 22.52 86.42
N GLU A 603 -24.57 23.65 85.93
CA GLU A 603 -24.04 24.74 86.76
C GLU A 603 -25.16 25.41 87.56
N LEU A 604 -26.30 25.69 86.93
CA LEU A 604 -27.47 26.25 87.60
C LEU A 604 -27.98 25.31 88.71
N LYS A 605 -28.01 24.00 88.45
CA LYS A 605 -28.37 22.99 89.46
C LYS A 605 -27.38 23.02 90.62
N GLU A 606 -26.08 23.09 90.36
CA GLU A 606 -25.05 23.16 91.38
C GLU A 606 -25.19 24.43 92.24
N GLN A 607 -25.35 25.61 91.60
CA GLN A 607 -25.62 26.88 92.28
C GLN A 607 -26.88 26.83 93.16
N MET A 608 -27.97 26.24 92.66
CA MET A 608 -29.21 26.06 93.44
C MET A 608 -28.99 25.15 94.67
N THR A 609 -28.18 24.10 94.55
CA THR A 609 -27.85 23.23 95.69
C THR A 609 -26.91 23.90 96.69
N GLU A 610 -25.92 24.67 96.23
CA GLU A 610 -25.05 25.53 97.03
C GLU A 610 -25.86 26.57 97.81
N GLN A 611 -26.79 27.26 97.14
CA GLN A 611 -27.67 28.25 97.76
C GLN A 611 -28.58 27.61 98.82
N ARG A 612 -29.10 26.40 98.56
CA ARG A 612 -29.88 25.63 99.55
C ARG A 612 -29.01 25.25 100.76
N LYS A 613 -27.76 24.81 100.55
CA LYS A 613 -26.81 24.52 101.64
C LYS A 613 -26.46 25.77 102.45
N ARG A 614 -26.24 26.93 101.81
CA ARG A 614 -26.00 28.21 102.50
C ARG A 614 -27.20 28.63 103.35
N ARG A 615 -28.43 28.51 102.82
CA ARG A 615 -29.65 28.77 103.60
C ARG A 615 -29.79 27.85 104.81
N GLN A 616 -29.45 26.56 104.67
CA GLN A 616 -29.42 25.64 105.81
C GLN A 616 -28.38 26.05 106.86
N ARG A 617 -27.16 26.44 106.45
CA ARG A 617 -26.11 26.91 107.38
C ARG A 617 -26.53 28.18 108.14
N LEU A 618 -27.15 29.15 107.47
CA LEU A 618 -27.70 30.34 108.13
C LEU A 618 -28.77 29.96 109.17
N GLY A 619 -29.65 29.01 108.83
CA GLY A 619 -30.63 28.49 109.79
C GLY A 619 -29.99 27.83 111.03
N PHE A 620 -28.83 27.17 110.90
CA PHE A 620 -28.10 26.64 112.06
C PHE A 620 -27.42 27.74 112.89
N VAL A 621 -26.90 28.80 112.27
CA VAL A 621 -26.30 29.95 112.98
C VAL A 621 -27.37 30.73 113.76
N ASP A 622 -28.58 30.89 113.22
CA ASP A 622 -29.69 31.52 113.94
C ASP A 622 -30.14 30.69 115.15
N VAL A 623 -30.16 29.36 115.02
CA VAL A 623 -30.46 28.44 116.15
C VAL A 623 -29.37 28.52 117.24
N GLN A 624 -28.09 28.63 116.85
CA GLN A 624 -26.96 28.64 117.79
C GLN A 624 -26.81 29.99 118.51
N ASN A 625 -27.17 31.09 117.85
CA ASN A 625 -27.28 32.41 118.48
C ASN A 625 -28.49 32.51 119.42
N CYS A 626 -29.57 31.75 119.18
CA CYS A 626 -30.73 31.71 120.08
C CYS A 626 -30.49 30.87 121.35
N MET A 627 -29.51 29.95 121.33
CA MET A 627 -29.10 29.17 122.51
C MET A 627 -28.02 29.88 123.36
N SER A 628 -27.51 31.02 122.91
CA SER A 628 -26.41 31.76 123.56
C SER A 628 -26.87 33.11 124.14
N ARG A 629 -28.17 33.27 124.40
CA ARG A 629 -28.76 34.47 125.03
C ARG A 629 -29.62 34.12 126.23
#